data_AF-A0A843GNE5-F1
#
_entry.id   AF-A0A843GNE5-F1
#
_cell.length_a   1.000
_cell.length_b   1.000
_cell.length_c   1.000
_cell.angle_alpha   90.00
_cell.angle_beta   90.00
_cell.angle_gamma   90.00
#
_symmetry.space_group_name_H-M   'P 1'
#
loop_
_entity.id
_entity.type
_entity.pdbx_description
1 polymer ?
#
loop_
_entity_poly.entity_id
_entity_poly.type
_entity_poly.pdbx_seq_one_letter_code
_entity_poly.pdbx_strand_id
1 'polypeptide(L)'
;MVSITPQGDIYLCKTPLENDYKNQLTFSNATSQFNYFNSKIFKTLDNYTYIKHDNIIKVGLNIDEIINCNYLFYRNEGFSNKWYYCFITNMEYVNENCTSITFETDVWQTYQFNLTYKQCFVEREHVNNDNIGLHTVPEGLETGDYIVNSVVELGNNQMNVKYIAMAYTSNPEDIFPTITAKEYTGLYSGYHYMILGSPSDADTMIQAFANNGMLEKITCLFTIPTGLIRNSVHWYNGPGATGSDVVEVGGLYPMFALVPSDPVGSHNEITMLSSTNVNINTTINSYTPKNNKLFTSEFNYLYVSNNTGSDIKLNYEDFINNQPAFKISGSISVGCATKLIPLNYKKLDTTAEGMGNSLFTYGVNGSKYPTLAWVGDAYTNWLTQNAINLGTSFVSSGMSVLGSAFTGNPLYAMGGLFDITNKLGQLRQHQLVSDTGQGSLNNGDLTFSSKKMNFTIYRMSIKEEYAKIIDKYFDMFGYKVNIVKLPNITGRTNWNYVKTIDCNVEGDIPQQHLQLIRQMFNNGVTLWHNASHMYDYSQSNNIVS
;
A
#
# COMPACT_ATOMS: atom_id res chain seq x y z
N MET A 1 -37.15 64.13 23.89
CA MET A 1 -37.32 62.82 23.21
C MET A 1 -36.24 62.75 22.16
N VAL A 2 -35.19 61.95 22.35
CA VAL A 2 -34.17 61.78 21.31
C VAL A 2 -34.79 60.84 20.27
N SER A 3 -35.14 61.38 19.11
CA SER A 3 -35.51 60.61 17.93
C SER A 3 -34.30 59.78 17.51
N ILE A 4 -34.35 58.47 17.70
CA ILE A 4 -33.35 57.56 17.15
C ILE A 4 -33.68 57.46 15.66
N THR A 5 -32.88 58.11 14.81
CA THR A 5 -33.01 57.98 13.37
C THR A 5 -32.82 56.51 12.98
N PRO A 6 -33.71 55.90 12.17
CA PRO A 6 -33.51 54.54 11.67
C PRO A 6 -32.21 54.45 10.86
N GLN A 7 -31.36 53.47 11.17
CA GLN A 7 -30.02 53.30 10.58
C GLN A 7 -29.68 51.82 10.31
N GLY A 8 -30.71 50.97 10.19
CA GLY A 8 -30.59 49.57 9.80
C GLY A 8 -30.73 49.43 8.28
N ASP A 9 -29.74 48.78 7.67
CA ASP A 9 -29.75 48.38 6.25
C ASP A 9 -29.89 46.86 6.16
N ILE A 10 -30.80 46.39 5.31
CA ILE A 10 -31.05 44.97 5.05
C ILE A 10 -30.93 44.72 3.56
N TYR A 11 -30.23 43.65 3.20
CA TYR A 11 -30.06 43.21 1.83
C TYR A 11 -30.52 41.76 1.69
N LEU A 12 -31.59 41.54 0.92
CA LEU A 12 -32.11 40.20 0.64
C LEU A 12 -31.37 39.60 -0.55
N CYS A 13 -30.93 38.36 -0.43
CA CYS A 13 -30.05 37.70 -1.39
C CYS A 13 -30.56 36.31 -1.80
N LYS A 14 -30.04 35.84 -2.94
CA LYS A 14 -30.15 34.45 -3.36
C LYS A 14 -28.76 33.81 -3.36
N THR A 15 -28.55 32.83 -2.50
CA THR A 15 -27.25 32.18 -2.31
C THR A 15 -27.39 30.66 -2.42
N PRO A 16 -26.30 29.94 -2.72
CA PRO A 16 -26.28 28.47 -2.68
C PRO A 16 -26.11 27.90 -1.26
N LEU A 17 -26.03 28.75 -0.23
CA LEU A 17 -25.73 28.32 1.14
C LEU A 17 -26.97 27.75 1.83
N GLU A 18 -26.77 26.72 2.64
CA GLU A 18 -27.79 26.06 3.45
C GLU A 18 -27.37 26.04 4.92
N ASN A 19 -28.34 26.02 5.84
CA ASN A 19 -28.11 26.03 7.28
C ASN A 19 -27.74 24.64 7.85
N ASP A 20 -27.41 23.67 7.01
CA ASP A 20 -26.93 22.35 7.44
C ASP A 20 -25.42 22.31 7.74
N TYR A 21 -24.72 23.40 7.39
CA TYR A 21 -23.29 23.62 7.60
C TYR A 21 -22.38 22.52 6.99
N LYS A 22 -22.86 21.73 6.03
CA LYS A 22 -22.03 20.74 5.32
C LYS A 22 -21.13 21.40 4.26
N ASN A 23 -21.59 22.51 3.68
CA ASN A 23 -20.85 23.25 2.66
C ASN A 23 -20.89 24.74 2.99
N GLN A 24 -19.72 25.36 3.03
CA GLN A 24 -19.57 26.77 3.36
C GLN A 24 -18.60 27.48 2.43
N LEU A 25 -18.82 28.77 2.19
CA LEU A 25 -17.91 29.59 1.39
C LEU A 25 -16.84 30.22 2.28
N THR A 26 -15.60 30.23 1.80
CA THR A 26 -14.46 30.86 2.48
C THR A 26 -13.89 31.93 1.56
N PHE A 27 -13.48 33.06 2.16
CA PHE A 27 -12.93 34.19 1.41
C PHE A 27 -11.56 34.57 1.96
N SER A 28 -10.74 35.21 1.12
CA SER A 28 -9.41 35.67 1.54
C SER A 28 -9.46 36.84 2.53
N ASN A 29 -10.54 37.62 2.53
CA ASN A 29 -10.76 38.74 3.44
C ASN A 29 -12.24 39.20 3.42
N ALA A 30 -12.60 40.05 4.39
CA ALA A 30 -13.94 40.60 4.55
C ALA A 30 -14.43 41.42 3.34
N THR A 31 -13.54 42.11 2.62
CA THR A 31 -13.90 42.87 1.41
C THR A 31 -14.33 41.94 0.29
N SER A 32 -13.59 40.86 0.06
CA SER A 32 -13.95 39.83 -0.93
C SER A 32 -15.28 39.15 -0.59
N GLN A 33 -15.52 38.86 0.69
CA GLN A 33 -16.80 38.34 1.17
C GLN A 33 -17.94 39.32 0.88
N PHE A 34 -17.79 40.59 1.29
CA PHE A 34 -18.80 41.63 1.06
C PHE A 34 -19.11 41.79 -0.43
N ASN A 35 -18.09 41.88 -1.29
CA ASN A 35 -18.26 42.00 -2.73
C ASN A 35 -19.06 40.82 -3.33
N TYR A 36 -18.82 39.60 -2.84
CA TYR A 36 -19.59 38.45 -3.25
C TYR A 36 -21.07 38.60 -2.87
N PHE A 37 -21.39 38.85 -1.60
CA PHE A 37 -22.78 38.96 -1.17
C PHE A 37 -23.48 40.19 -1.80
N ASN A 38 -22.75 41.29 -2.00
CA ASN A 38 -23.26 42.46 -2.71
C ASN A 38 -23.66 42.14 -4.16
N SER A 39 -22.93 41.25 -4.83
CA SER A 39 -23.30 40.75 -6.17
C SER A 39 -24.53 39.83 -6.19
N LYS A 40 -24.98 39.35 -5.02
CA LYS A 40 -26.14 38.46 -4.84
C LYS A 40 -27.40 39.18 -4.35
N ILE A 41 -27.32 40.50 -4.14
CA ILE A 41 -28.46 41.31 -3.71
C ILE A 41 -29.57 41.21 -4.74
N PHE A 42 -30.76 40.87 -4.26
CA PHE A 42 -32.01 40.86 -5.01
C PHE A 42 -32.89 42.07 -4.65
N LYS A 43 -32.96 42.43 -3.35
CA LYS A 43 -33.67 43.62 -2.85
C LYS A 43 -32.87 44.30 -1.76
N THR A 44 -32.95 45.63 -1.73
CA THR A 44 -32.32 46.51 -0.75
C THR A 44 -33.42 47.21 0.06
N LEU A 45 -33.24 47.26 1.38
CA LEU A 45 -34.22 47.73 2.35
C LEU A 45 -33.52 48.63 3.37
N ASP A 46 -33.92 49.90 3.42
CA ASP A 46 -33.20 50.95 4.14
C ASP A 46 -34.08 51.57 5.23
N ASN A 47 -33.48 52.34 6.14
CA ASN A 47 -34.18 53.08 7.19
C ASN A 47 -34.98 52.19 8.16
N TYR A 48 -34.46 51.00 8.48
CA TYR A 48 -35.04 50.16 9.53
C TYR A 48 -34.55 50.60 10.91
N THR A 49 -35.42 50.43 11.92
CA THR A 49 -35.00 50.49 13.32
C THR A 49 -33.98 49.39 13.61
N TYR A 50 -33.30 49.47 14.75
CA TYR A 50 -32.33 48.46 15.17
C TYR A 50 -32.81 47.02 14.90
N ILE A 51 -32.06 46.31 14.07
CA ILE A 51 -32.34 44.93 13.67
C ILE A 51 -31.81 44.03 14.78
N LYS A 52 -32.73 43.34 15.45
CA LYS A 52 -32.42 42.42 16.53
C LYS A 52 -31.82 41.14 15.98
N HIS A 53 -30.81 40.65 16.69
CA HIS A 53 -30.15 39.37 16.43
C HIS A 53 -31.15 38.20 16.48
N ASP A 54 -31.06 37.28 15.51
CA ASP A 54 -31.87 36.06 15.34
C ASP A 54 -33.36 36.25 15.66
N ASN A 55 -33.97 37.24 15.01
CA ASN A 55 -35.34 37.64 15.29
C ASN A 55 -36.17 37.77 14.01
N ILE A 56 -37.42 38.14 14.19
CA ILE A 56 -38.33 38.45 13.09
C ILE A 56 -38.17 39.92 12.70
N ILE A 57 -37.97 40.16 11.41
CA ILE A 57 -38.09 41.49 10.80
C ILE A 57 -39.35 41.55 9.95
N LYS A 58 -40.03 42.69 9.97
CA LYS A 58 -41.20 42.94 9.10
C LYS A 58 -40.78 43.88 7.99
N VAL A 59 -40.82 43.40 6.75
CA VAL A 59 -40.41 44.18 5.58
C VAL A 59 -41.64 44.67 4.82
N GLY A 60 -41.55 45.88 4.28
CA GLY A 60 -42.61 46.53 3.49
C GLY A 60 -42.74 45.99 2.06
N LEU A 61 -42.69 44.67 1.88
CA LEU A 61 -42.75 44.00 0.57
C LEU A 61 -43.79 42.87 0.62
N ASN A 62 -44.43 42.61 -0.52
CA ASN A 62 -45.26 41.43 -0.70
C ASN A 62 -44.39 40.17 -0.72
N ILE A 63 -44.88 39.08 -0.13
CA ILE A 63 -44.13 37.82 -0.02
C ILE A 63 -43.76 37.25 -1.40
N ASP A 64 -44.64 37.37 -2.39
CA ASP A 64 -44.42 36.83 -3.74
C ASP A 64 -43.22 37.49 -4.44
N GLU A 65 -42.87 38.73 -4.07
CA GLU A 65 -41.69 39.41 -4.59
C GLU A 65 -40.39 38.80 -4.07
N ILE A 66 -40.39 38.27 -2.84
CA ILE A 66 -39.16 37.90 -2.11
C ILE A 66 -39.07 36.42 -1.77
N ILE A 67 -40.09 35.61 -2.05
CA ILE A 67 -40.19 34.18 -1.68
C ILE A 67 -39.00 33.33 -2.13
N ASN A 68 -38.31 33.75 -3.20
CA ASN A 68 -37.13 33.06 -3.73
C ASN A 68 -35.81 33.45 -3.05
N CYS A 69 -35.82 34.35 -2.06
CA CYS A 69 -34.64 34.72 -1.29
C CYS A 69 -34.48 33.75 -0.12
N ASN A 70 -33.28 33.22 0.07
CA ASN A 70 -32.95 32.27 1.14
C ASN A 70 -31.92 32.84 2.13
N TYR A 71 -31.45 34.07 1.90
CA TYR A 71 -30.37 34.66 2.66
C TYR A 71 -30.56 36.16 2.80
N LEU A 72 -30.06 36.73 3.88
CA LEU A 72 -29.96 38.17 4.04
C LEU A 72 -28.65 38.54 4.73
N PHE A 73 -28.23 39.77 4.54
CA PHE A 73 -27.19 40.35 5.39
C PHE A 73 -27.58 41.77 5.77
N TYR A 74 -27.20 42.18 6.97
CA TYR A 74 -27.60 43.45 7.52
C TYR A 74 -26.50 44.10 8.36
N ARG A 75 -26.66 45.40 8.59
CA ARG A 75 -25.82 46.19 9.49
C ARG A 75 -26.68 47.20 10.22
N ASN A 76 -26.29 47.52 11.45
CA ASN A 76 -26.88 48.60 12.24
C ASN A 76 -25.86 49.76 12.28
N GLU A 77 -25.81 50.60 11.24
CA GLU A 77 -24.77 51.64 11.05
C GLU A 77 -24.60 52.56 12.27
N GLY A 78 -25.71 52.86 12.96
CA GLY A 78 -25.72 53.69 14.18
C GLY A 78 -25.04 53.09 15.41
N PHE A 79 -24.72 51.79 15.39
CA PHE A 79 -24.19 51.05 16.53
C PHE A 79 -22.87 50.35 16.20
N SER A 80 -22.76 49.76 15.01
CA SER A 80 -21.57 49.03 14.58
C SER A 80 -21.50 48.95 13.06
N ASN A 81 -20.29 49.02 12.52
CA ASN A 81 -20.01 48.77 11.10
C ASN A 81 -19.91 47.27 10.77
N LYS A 82 -20.25 46.38 11.70
CA LYS A 82 -20.21 44.93 11.50
C LYS A 82 -21.38 44.46 10.64
N TRP A 83 -21.04 43.69 9.60
CA TRP A 83 -22.01 42.92 8.82
C TRP A 83 -22.37 41.62 9.53
N TYR A 84 -23.66 41.32 9.56
CA TYR A 84 -24.21 40.04 9.99
C TYR A 84 -24.80 39.35 8.77
N TYR A 85 -24.43 38.09 8.57
CA TYR A 85 -24.90 37.25 7.48
C TYR A 85 -25.84 36.19 8.06
N CYS A 86 -27.01 36.01 7.44
CA CYS A 86 -28.08 35.21 8.02
C CYS A 86 -28.81 34.38 6.97
N PHE A 87 -29.16 33.15 7.35
CA PHE A 87 -30.11 32.32 6.62
C PHE A 87 -31.53 32.78 6.89
N ILE A 88 -32.36 32.84 5.85
CA ILE A 88 -33.80 33.03 6.02
C ILE A 88 -34.40 31.66 6.32
N THR A 89 -34.99 31.51 7.52
CA THR A 89 -35.56 30.23 7.97
C THR A 89 -37.06 30.16 7.73
N ASN A 90 -37.75 31.30 7.67
CA ASN A 90 -39.18 31.36 7.38
C ASN A 90 -39.59 32.72 6.81
N MET A 91 -40.60 32.74 5.94
CA MET A 91 -41.29 33.95 5.49
C MET A 91 -42.81 33.79 5.69
N GLU A 92 -43.44 34.74 6.35
CA GLU A 92 -44.88 34.72 6.63
C GLU A 92 -45.56 35.95 6.05
N TYR A 93 -46.64 35.71 5.30
CA TYR A 93 -47.50 36.76 4.80
C TYR A 93 -48.24 37.44 5.98
N VAL A 94 -48.13 38.77 6.08
CA VAL A 94 -48.87 39.57 7.07
C VAL A 94 -50.02 40.30 6.40
N ASN A 95 -49.73 41.03 5.32
CA ASN A 95 -50.70 41.69 4.45
C ASN A 95 -50.05 42.00 3.09
N GLU A 96 -50.81 42.58 2.16
CA GLU A 96 -50.37 42.81 0.77
C GLU A 96 -49.07 43.58 0.63
N ASN A 97 -48.73 44.43 1.60
CA ASN A 97 -47.53 45.26 1.61
C ASN A 97 -46.56 44.89 2.73
N CYS A 98 -46.73 43.75 3.40
CA CYS A 98 -45.90 43.38 4.54
C CYS A 98 -45.67 41.86 4.65
N THR A 99 -44.40 41.50 4.79
CA THR A 99 -43.95 40.13 5.03
C THR A 99 -43.10 40.09 6.29
N SER A 100 -43.31 39.09 7.15
CA SER A 100 -42.43 38.80 8.28
C SER A 100 -41.37 37.79 7.85
N ILE A 101 -40.09 38.11 8.05
CA ILE A 101 -38.96 37.24 7.76
C ILE A 101 -38.32 36.83 9.08
N THR A 102 -38.24 35.52 9.32
CA THR A 102 -37.45 34.93 10.41
C THR A 102 -36.10 34.52 9.86
N PHE A 103 -35.03 34.85 10.56
CA PHE A 103 -33.68 34.52 10.13
C PHE A 103 -32.81 34.03 11.29
N GLU A 104 -31.76 33.30 10.94
CA GLU A 104 -30.74 32.75 11.84
C GLU A 104 -29.37 33.17 11.33
N THR A 105 -28.49 33.58 12.23
CA THR A 105 -27.13 33.98 11.90
C THR A 105 -26.33 32.81 11.35
N ASP A 106 -25.75 33.01 10.17
CA ASP A 106 -24.69 32.17 9.64
C ASP A 106 -23.41 32.49 10.42
N VAL A 107 -23.10 31.62 11.38
CA VAL A 107 -21.96 31.81 12.28
C VAL A 107 -20.63 31.73 11.53
N TRP A 108 -20.57 30.98 10.42
CA TRP A 108 -19.35 30.88 9.65
C TRP A 108 -19.11 32.17 8.88
N GLN A 109 -20.08 32.62 8.08
CA GLN A 109 -19.93 33.85 7.30
C GLN A 109 -19.73 35.07 8.19
N THR A 110 -20.44 35.16 9.32
CA THR A 110 -20.34 36.32 10.22
C THR A 110 -19.00 36.40 10.97
N TYR A 111 -18.32 35.27 11.20
CA TYR A 111 -17.17 35.23 12.10
C TYR A 111 -15.91 34.58 11.56
N GLN A 112 -15.86 34.08 10.31
CA GLN A 112 -14.68 33.35 9.76
C GLN A 112 -13.34 34.10 9.92
N PHE A 113 -13.34 35.43 9.93
CA PHE A 113 -12.14 36.27 10.10
C PHE A 113 -11.80 36.61 11.56
N ASN A 114 -12.64 36.21 12.51
CA ASN A 114 -12.45 36.42 13.95
C ASN A 114 -11.93 35.16 14.66
N LEU A 115 -11.71 34.07 13.91
CA LEU A 115 -11.32 32.77 14.46
C LEU A 115 -9.80 32.61 14.48
N THR A 116 -9.29 32.05 15.56
CA THR A 116 -7.92 31.55 15.68
C THR A 116 -7.97 30.04 15.91
N TYR A 117 -7.36 29.29 14.99
CA TYR A 117 -7.31 27.84 15.02
C TYR A 117 -6.17 27.36 15.90
N LYS A 118 -6.46 26.40 16.78
CA LYS A 118 -5.46 25.69 17.58
C LYS A 118 -5.38 24.24 17.17
N GLN A 119 -4.37 23.55 17.68
CA GLN A 119 -4.21 22.12 17.44
C GLN A 119 -5.45 21.38 17.98
N CYS A 120 -6.03 20.55 17.13
CA CYS A 120 -7.13 19.65 17.45
C CYS A 120 -6.91 18.31 16.75
N PHE A 121 -7.67 17.30 17.15
CA PHE A 121 -7.60 16.00 16.49
C PHE A 121 -8.28 16.08 15.12
N VAL A 122 -7.51 15.94 14.04
CA VAL A 122 -8.03 15.94 12.68
C VAL A 122 -8.28 14.50 12.23
N GLU A 123 -9.53 14.16 11.98
CA GLU A 123 -9.94 12.84 11.50
C GLU A 123 -9.68 12.73 9.99
N ARG A 124 -10.14 13.73 9.23
CA ARG A 124 -10.03 13.78 7.77
C ARG A 124 -9.77 15.18 7.27
N GLU A 125 -8.87 15.30 6.30
CA GLU A 125 -8.64 16.54 5.57
C GLU A 125 -7.97 16.29 4.22
N HIS A 126 -7.99 17.28 3.35
CA HIS A 126 -7.08 17.30 2.21
C HIS A 126 -5.65 17.57 2.70
N VAL A 127 -4.69 16.78 2.25
CA VAL A 127 -3.28 16.94 2.63
C VAL A 127 -2.54 17.94 1.72
N ASN A 128 -1.53 18.62 2.27
CA ASN A 128 -0.66 19.58 1.55
C ASN A 128 0.62 18.94 0.99
N ASN A 129 0.87 17.69 1.33
CA ASN A 129 1.95 16.90 0.76
C ASN A 129 1.37 15.54 0.43
N ASP A 130 1.18 15.25 -0.86
CA ASP A 130 0.64 13.98 -1.34
C ASP A 130 1.75 13.10 -1.94
N ASN A 131 2.93 13.06 -1.33
CA ASN A 131 3.99 12.17 -1.78
C ASN A 131 3.56 10.70 -1.61
N ILE A 132 3.81 9.89 -2.63
CA ILE A 132 3.54 8.45 -2.64
C ILE A 132 4.14 7.78 -1.39
N GLY A 133 3.36 6.91 -0.73
CA GLY A 133 3.80 6.15 0.45
C GLY A 133 3.80 6.92 1.77
N LEU A 134 3.44 8.21 1.79
CA LEU A 134 3.40 9.02 3.01
C LEU A 134 2.14 8.74 3.86
N HIS A 135 0.98 8.57 3.22
CA HIS A 135 -0.32 8.48 3.90
C HIS A 135 -0.84 7.05 3.97
N THR A 136 -0.44 6.31 5.00
CA THR A 136 -0.70 4.86 5.13
C THR A 136 -1.78 4.51 6.17
N VAL A 137 -2.43 5.51 6.78
CA VAL A 137 -3.52 5.30 7.73
C VAL A 137 -4.69 4.58 7.01
N PRO A 138 -5.15 3.41 7.50
CA PRO A 138 -6.20 2.63 6.84
C PRO A 138 -7.52 3.41 6.70
N GLU A 139 -8.04 3.47 5.48
CA GLU A 139 -9.29 4.16 5.15
C GLU A 139 -10.52 3.33 5.51
N GLY A 140 -10.41 2.00 5.44
CA GLY A 140 -11.52 1.08 5.76
C GLY A 140 -12.62 1.11 4.69
N LEU A 141 -12.24 1.40 3.45
CA LEU A 141 -13.14 1.43 2.29
C LEU A 141 -13.20 0.05 1.63
N GLU A 142 -14.27 -0.20 0.88
CA GLU A 142 -14.38 -1.42 0.06
C GLU A 142 -13.42 -1.33 -1.13
N THR A 143 -12.55 -2.33 -1.27
CA THR A 143 -11.48 -2.38 -2.27
C THR A 143 -11.75 -3.38 -3.40
N GLY A 144 -12.77 -4.23 -3.26
CA GLY A 144 -13.02 -5.32 -4.18
C GLY A 144 -11.94 -6.40 -4.10
N ASP A 145 -11.84 -7.22 -5.16
CA ASP A 145 -10.76 -8.19 -5.29
C ASP A 145 -9.53 -7.55 -5.94
N TYR A 146 -8.35 -7.98 -5.50
CA TYR A 146 -7.10 -7.56 -6.11
C TYR A 146 -6.81 -8.38 -7.37
N ILE A 147 -6.14 -7.73 -8.32
CA ILE A 147 -5.75 -8.31 -9.61
C ILE A 147 -4.24 -8.19 -9.80
N VAL A 148 -3.70 -9.05 -10.66
CA VAL A 148 -2.30 -9.01 -11.08
C VAL A 148 -2.16 -8.01 -12.22
N ASN A 149 -1.40 -6.93 -12.02
CA ASN A 149 -1.11 -5.95 -13.08
C ASN A 149 0.04 -6.41 -13.98
N SER A 150 1.06 -7.01 -13.36
CA SER A 150 2.21 -7.54 -14.09
C SER A 150 2.95 -8.57 -13.25
N VAL A 151 3.73 -9.39 -13.94
CA VAL A 151 4.52 -10.47 -13.35
C VAL A 151 6.00 -10.22 -13.66
N VAL A 152 6.84 -10.33 -12.63
CA VAL A 152 8.30 -10.27 -12.75
C VAL A 152 8.86 -11.60 -12.26
N GLU A 153 9.40 -12.40 -13.16
CA GLU A 153 10.10 -13.64 -12.81
C GLU A 153 11.57 -13.35 -12.52
N LEU A 154 12.02 -13.73 -11.32
CA LEU A 154 13.39 -13.55 -10.87
C LEU A 154 14.18 -14.85 -10.98
N GLY A 155 15.44 -14.75 -11.39
CA GLY A 155 16.34 -15.89 -11.51
C GLY A 155 16.20 -16.69 -12.81
N ASN A 156 15.48 -16.19 -13.83
CA ASN A 156 15.14 -16.97 -15.02
C ASN A 156 16.29 -17.56 -15.84
N ASN A 157 17.52 -17.04 -15.76
CA ASN A 157 18.67 -17.66 -16.44
C ASN A 157 19.56 -18.47 -15.48
N GLN A 158 19.64 -18.04 -14.22
CA GLN A 158 20.53 -18.62 -13.21
C GLN A 158 19.89 -19.76 -12.41
N MET A 159 18.55 -19.82 -12.37
CA MET A 159 17.79 -20.87 -11.69
C MET A 159 17.21 -21.90 -12.67
N ASN A 160 17.07 -21.56 -13.96
CA ASN A 160 16.41 -22.45 -14.95
C ASN A 160 17.37 -23.28 -15.81
N VAL A 161 18.62 -22.86 -16.02
CA VAL A 161 19.64 -23.73 -16.63
C VAL A 161 20.24 -24.56 -15.51
N LYS A 162 20.22 -25.88 -15.65
CA LYS A 162 20.47 -26.77 -14.53
C LYS A 162 21.37 -27.93 -14.92
N TYR A 163 22.35 -28.20 -14.09
CA TYR A 163 23.29 -29.30 -14.23
C TYR A 163 22.95 -30.43 -13.27
N ILE A 164 23.53 -31.60 -13.49
CA ILE A 164 23.40 -32.73 -12.57
C ILE A 164 24.61 -32.69 -11.63
N ALA A 165 24.37 -32.69 -10.33
CA ALA A 165 25.40 -32.87 -9.32
C ALA A 165 25.41 -34.32 -8.83
N MET A 166 26.57 -34.98 -8.90
CA MET A 166 26.85 -36.28 -8.31
C MET A 166 27.59 -36.09 -6.99
N ALA A 167 26.97 -36.52 -5.90
CA ALA A 167 27.61 -36.62 -4.59
C ALA A 167 28.25 -37.99 -4.42
N TYR A 168 29.51 -38.03 -4.01
CA TYR A 168 30.26 -39.27 -3.82
C TYR A 168 31.21 -39.21 -2.62
N THR A 169 31.53 -40.37 -2.06
CA THR A 169 32.39 -40.49 -0.85
C THR A 169 33.87 -40.65 -1.19
N SER A 170 34.19 -41.26 -2.33
CA SER A 170 35.53 -41.45 -2.87
C SER A 170 35.44 -41.65 -4.38
N ASN A 171 36.40 -41.13 -5.13
CA ASN A 171 36.50 -41.29 -6.59
C ASN A 171 37.56 -42.34 -6.95
N PRO A 172 37.52 -42.91 -8.17
CA PRO A 172 38.64 -43.68 -8.70
C PRO A 172 39.90 -42.77 -8.76
N GLU A 173 40.93 -43.08 -7.98
CA GLU A 173 42.15 -42.26 -7.86
C GLU A 173 42.95 -42.22 -9.16
N ASP A 174 42.86 -43.27 -9.98
CA ASP A 174 43.51 -43.36 -11.30
C ASP A 174 42.91 -42.41 -12.34
N ILE A 175 41.74 -41.83 -12.05
CA ILE A 175 40.97 -40.98 -12.99
C ILE A 175 40.89 -39.54 -12.49
N PHE A 176 40.94 -39.29 -11.16
CA PHE A 176 40.82 -37.94 -10.59
C PHE A 176 41.76 -37.69 -9.40
N PRO A 177 42.45 -36.52 -9.31
CA PRO A 177 43.15 -36.09 -8.11
C PRO A 177 42.28 -36.09 -6.83
N THR A 178 42.90 -36.38 -5.68
CA THR A 178 42.26 -36.32 -4.37
C THR A 178 41.87 -34.88 -4.00
N ILE A 179 40.57 -34.62 -3.82
CA ILE A 179 40.08 -33.34 -3.29
C ILE A 179 40.03 -33.46 -1.76
N THR A 180 40.84 -32.69 -1.05
CA THR A 180 40.94 -32.75 0.43
C THR A 180 39.93 -31.86 1.16
N ALA A 181 39.49 -30.76 0.54
CA ALA A 181 38.54 -29.86 1.16
C ALA A 181 37.08 -30.37 1.02
N LYS A 182 36.25 -30.10 2.03
CA LYS A 182 34.91 -30.70 2.21
C LYS A 182 33.84 -29.68 2.58
N GLU A 183 34.15 -28.40 2.50
CA GLU A 183 33.22 -27.33 2.85
C GLU A 183 32.67 -26.65 1.59
N TYR A 184 31.35 -26.56 1.48
CA TYR A 184 30.65 -25.93 0.37
C TYR A 184 29.73 -24.85 0.93
N THR A 185 29.90 -23.59 0.49
CA THR A 185 29.06 -22.46 0.94
C THR A 185 28.98 -22.30 2.47
N GLY A 186 30.09 -22.54 3.18
CA GLY A 186 30.14 -22.47 4.65
C GLY A 186 29.66 -23.74 5.36
N LEU A 187 29.28 -24.79 4.63
CA LEU A 187 28.74 -26.03 5.19
C LEU A 187 29.67 -27.20 4.93
N TYR A 188 30.07 -27.90 6.00
CA TYR A 188 30.80 -29.16 5.88
C TYR A 188 29.93 -30.25 5.24
N SER A 189 30.50 -30.97 4.27
CA SER A 189 29.90 -32.10 3.56
C SER A 189 30.84 -33.30 3.65
N GLY A 190 30.32 -34.44 4.11
CA GLY A 190 31.08 -35.71 4.06
C GLY A 190 31.37 -36.19 2.63
N TYR A 191 30.59 -35.68 1.66
CA TYR A 191 30.64 -36.00 0.24
C TYR A 191 31.39 -34.93 -0.55
N HIS A 192 31.98 -35.37 -1.66
CA HIS A 192 32.44 -34.53 -2.74
C HIS A 192 31.34 -34.37 -3.80
N TYR A 193 31.29 -33.23 -4.47
CA TYR A 193 30.31 -32.94 -5.53
C TYR A 193 30.98 -32.76 -6.89
N MET A 194 30.47 -33.48 -7.88
CA MET A 194 30.85 -33.39 -9.29
C MET A 194 29.66 -32.89 -10.11
N ILE A 195 29.89 -31.89 -10.96
CA ILE A 195 28.87 -31.30 -11.83
C ILE A 195 29.00 -31.86 -13.23
N LEU A 196 27.87 -32.27 -13.78
CA LEU A 196 27.73 -33.00 -15.03
C LEU A 196 26.82 -32.20 -15.97
N GLY A 197 27.28 -32.01 -17.21
CA GLY A 197 26.67 -31.20 -18.26
C GLY A 197 25.30 -31.71 -18.71
N SER A 198 25.16 -33.04 -18.76
CA SER A 198 24.02 -33.70 -19.36
C SER A 198 23.72 -35.07 -18.70
N PRO A 199 22.53 -35.65 -18.94
CA PRO A 199 22.24 -37.02 -18.55
C PRO A 199 23.24 -38.03 -19.11
N SER A 200 23.75 -37.82 -20.33
CA SER A 200 24.77 -38.69 -20.94
C SER A 200 26.10 -38.68 -20.18
N ASP A 201 26.47 -37.52 -19.64
CA ASP A 201 27.68 -37.40 -18.81
C ASP A 201 27.48 -38.11 -17.47
N ALA A 202 26.28 -38.03 -16.90
CA ALA A 202 25.91 -38.78 -15.70
C ALA A 202 25.99 -40.29 -15.93
N ASP A 203 25.43 -40.80 -17.03
CA ASP A 203 25.51 -42.22 -17.38
C ASP A 203 26.97 -42.67 -17.57
N THR A 204 27.77 -41.87 -18.27
CA THR A 204 29.21 -42.15 -18.47
C THR A 204 29.94 -42.24 -17.13
N MET A 205 29.66 -41.32 -16.21
CA MET A 205 30.30 -41.31 -14.90
C MET A 205 29.83 -42.44 -13.98
N ILE A 206 28.54 -42.78 -14.01
CA ILE A 206 28.02 -43.95 -13.28
C ILE A 206 28.72 -45.22 -13.79
N GLN A 207 28.89 -45.37 -15.10
CA GLN A 207 29.63 -46.50 -15.69
C GLN A 207 31.11 -46.50 -15.29
N ALA A 208 31.77 -45.35 -15.22
CA ALA A 208 33.15 -45.25 -14.75
C ALA A 208 33.29 -45.72 -13.29
N PHE A 209 32.39 -45.33 -12.39
CA PHE A 209 32.36 -45.83 -11.01
C PHE A 209 32.04 -47.34 -10.97
N ALA A 210 31.12 -47.83 -11.78
CA ALA A 210 30.77 -49.25 -11.85
C ALA A 210 31.95 -50.12 -12.32
N ASN A 211 32.67 -49.70 -13.36
CA ASN A 211 33.83 -50.41 -13.91
C ASN A 211 35.00 -50.51 -12.92
N ASN A 212 35.08 -49.58 -11.97
CA ASN A 212 36.05 -49.60 -10.88
C ASN A 212 35.54 -50.30 -9.60
N GLY A 213 34.34 -50.90 -9.62
CA GLY A 213 33.73 -51.53 -8.44
C GLY A 213 33.34 -50.52 -7.35
N MET A 214 33.16 -49.25 -7.70
CA MET A 214 32.90 -48.13 -6.79
C MET A 214 31.45 -47.62 -6.87
N LEU A 215 30.52 -48.36 -7.47
CA LEU A 215 29.13 -47.90 -7.65
C LEU A 215 28.47 -47.46 -6.33
N GLU A 216 28.73 -48.19 -5.24
CA GLU A 216 28.28 -47.91 -3.86
C GLU A 216 28.86 -46.62 -3.26
N LYS A 217 29.85 -46.00 -3.91
CA LYS A 217 30.47 -44.74 -3.46
C LYS A 217 29.69 -43.52 -3.93
N ILE A 218 28.79 -43.67 -4.89
CA ILE A 218 27.83 -42.64 -5.31
C ILE A 218 26.69 -42.62 -4.30
N THR A 219 26.46 -41.46 -3.68
CA THR A 219 25.45 -41.31 -2.62
C THR A 219 24.16 -40.67 -3.10
N CYS A 220 24.23 -39.67 -3.99
CA CYS A 220 23.05 -39.07 -4.59
C CYS A 220 23.38 -38.36 -5.90
N LEU A 221 22.41 -38.34 -6.82
CA LEU A 221 22.37 -37.40 -7.94
C LEU A 221 21.28 -36.38 -7.64
N PHE A 222 21.53 -35.11 -7.90
CA PHE A 222 20.51 -34.07 -7.75
C PHE A 222 20.73 -32.95 -8.73
N THR A 223 19.67 -32.19 -8.99
CA THR A 223 19.79 -31.06 -9.90
C THR A 223 20.32 -29.82 -9.18
N ILE A 224 21.24 -29.08 -9.81
CA ILE A 224 21.78 -27.82 -9.31
C ILE A 224 21.52 -26.69 -10.34
N PRO A 225 21.03 -25.51 -9.92
CA PRO A 225 20.89 -24.34 -10.79
C PRO A 225 22.25 -23.74 -11.17
N THR A 226 22.39 -23.26 -12.41
CA THR A 226 23.62 -22.64 -12.95
C THR A 226 24.21 -21.58 -12.04
N GLY A 227 23.39 -20.73 -11.44
CA GLY A 227 23.89 -19.61 -10.66
C GLY A 227 24.57 -20.02 -9.36
N LEU A 228 24.30 -21.23 -8.85
CA LEU A 228 25.01 -21.77 -7.67
C LEU A 228 26.36 -22.38 -8.04
N ILE A 229 26.64 -22.61 -9.31
CA ILE A 229 27.95 -23.09 -9.77
C ILE A 229 28.87 -21.88 -9.86
N ARG A 230 29.55 -21.60 -8.75
CA ARG A 230 30.66 -20.65 -8.68
C ARG A 230 31.90 -21.40 -8.23
N ASN A 231 33.08 -21.03 -8.74
CA ASN A 231 34.35 -21.68 -8.45
C ASN A 231 34.34 -23.19 -8.77
N SER A 232 34.31 -23.51 -10.06
CA SER A 232 34.51 -24.86 -10.58
C SER A 232 35.92 -25.03 -11.12
N VAL A 233 36.60 -26.14 -10.78
CA VAL A 233 37.81 -26.58 -11.49
C VAL A 233 37.37 -27.52 -12.59
N HIS A 234 38.01 -27.43 -13.76
CA HIS A 234 37.76 -28.27 -14.92
C HIS A 234 38.57 -29.55 -14.79
N TRP A 235 37.93 -30.71 -14.92
CA TRP A 235 38.59 -32.00 -14.83
C TRP A 235 38.32 -32.72 -16.14
N TYR A 236 39.41 -32.99 -16.86
CA TYR A 236 39.44 -33.70 -18.14
C TYR A 236 39.26 -32.83 -19.38
N ASN A 237 40.38 -32.45 -19.97
CA ASN A 237 40.49 -32.37 -21.42
C ASN A 237 40.93 -33.76 -21.90
N GLY A 238 40.40 -34.26 -23.02
CA GLY A 238 40.80 -35.54 -23.59
C GLY A 238 42.32 -35.68 -23.80
N PRO A 239 42.81 -36.87 -24.18
CA PRO A 239 44.24 -37.12 -24.32
C PRO A 239 44.89 -36.09 -25.26
N GLY A 240 45.68 -35.15 -24.70
CA GLY A 240 46.47 -34.19 -25.48
C GLY A 240 46.29 -32.70 -25.18
N ALA A 241 45.40 -32.26 -24.28
CA ALA A 241 45.31 -30.82 -24.00
C ALA A 241 46.24 -30.37 -22.86
N THR A 242 47.05 -29.35 -23.17
CA THR A 242 47.88 -28.62 -22.22
C THR A 242 47.30 -27.22 -22.03
N GLY A 243 47.00 -26.83 -20.79
CA GLY A 243 46.71 -25.44 -20.42
C GLY A 243 45.28 -25.17 -19.94
N SER A 244 45.19 -24.16 -19.07
CA SER A 244 44.02 -23.69 -18.33
C SER A 244 43.03 -22.84 -19.15
N ASP A 245 42.87 -23.14 -20.44
CA ASP A 245 41.94 -22.41 -21.31
C ASP A 245 40.64 -23.20 -21.49
N VAL A 246 39.51 -22.53 -21.28
CA VAL A 246 38.17 -23.05 -21.55
C VAL A 246 38.01 -23.14 -23.06
N VAL A 247 38.16 -24.34 -23.64
CA VAL A 247 37.90 -24.56 -25.06
C VAL A 247 36.65 -25.42 -25.20
N GLU A 248 35.61 -24.83 -25.79
CA GLU A 248 34.41 -25.53 -26.25
C GLU A 248 34.77 -26.22 -27.59
N VAL A 249 34.95 -27.55 -27.60
CA VAL A 249 35.17 -28.33 -28.84
C VAL A 249 34.52 -29.71 -28.78
N GLY A 250 33.64 -29.99 -29.75
CA GLY A 250 33.60 -31.32 -30.39
C GLY A 250 32.97 -32.49 -29.62
N GLY A 251 31.83 -32.30 -28.96
CA GLY A 251 30.89 -33.41 -28.71
C GLY A 251 31.08 -34.26 -27.44
N LEU A 252 31.99 -33.89 -26.54
CA LEU A 252 32.01 -34.33 -25.14
C LEU A 252 32.34 -33.09 -24.29
N TYR A 253 31.42 -32.71 -23.39
CA TYR A 253 31.48 -31.45 -22.64
C TYR A 253 32.16 -31.64 -21.26
N PRO A 254 32.80 -30.58 -20.71
CA PRO A 254 33.67 -30.68 -19.54
C PRO A 254 32.92 -31.11 -18.27
N MET A 255 33.57 -31.95 -17.48
CA MET A 255 33.16 -32.30 -16.13
C MET A 255 33.82 -31.34 -15.14
N PHE A 256 33.06 -30.89 -14.15
CA PHE A 256 33.56 -29.94 -13.17
C PHE A 256 33.53 -30.54 -11.77
N ALA A 257 34.63 -30.47 -11.03
CA ALA A 257 34.53 -30.61 -9.58
C ALA A 257 34.15 -29.24 -9.01
N LEU A 258 33.16 -29.20 -8.11
CA LEU A 258 32.96 -28.00 -7.31
C LEU A 258 34.18 -27.84 -6.39
N VAL A 259 34.83 -26.69 -6.47
CA VAL A 259 35.95 -26.38 -5.57
C VAL A 259 35.36 -26.05 -4.20
N PRO A 260 35.71 -26.82 -3.15
CA PRO A 260 35.33 -26.47 -1.79
C PRO A 260 35.96 -25.12 -1.38
N SER A 261 35.37 -24.38 -0.44
CA SER A 261 36.02 -23.16 0.08
C SER A 261 37.40 -23.49 0.66
N ASP A 262 38.41 -22.66 0.33
CA ASP A 262 39.77 -22.77 0.88
C ASP A 262 39.72 -22.63 2.43
N PRO A 263 40.49 -23.39 3.23
CA PRO A 263 40.41 -23.35 4.70
C PRO A 263 40.82 -22.01 5.33
N VAL A 264 41.32 -21.05 4.54
CA VAL A 264 41.85 -19.78 5.03
C VAL A 264 40.91 -18.63 4.68
N GLY A 265 39.94 -18.38 5.55
CA GLY A 265 39.29 -17.07 5.72
C GLY A 265 38.31 -16.60 4.63
N SER A 266 38.23 -17.26 3.48
CA SER A 266 37.29 -16.92 2.41
C SER A 266 35.95 -17.61 2.66
N HIS A 267 35.22 -17.16 3.68
CA HIS A 267 33.87 -17.65 3.94
C HIS A 267 33.02 -17.31 2.71
N ASN A 268 32.73 -18.32 1.88
CA ASN A 268 31.89 -18.16 0.72
C ASN A 268 30.49 -17.75 1.19
N GLU A 269 30.25 -16.45 1.16
CA GLU A 269 28.95 -15.84 1.36
C GLU A 269 27.89 -16.62 0.58
N ILE A 270 26.69 -16.65 1.15
CA ILE A 270 25.47 -17.04 0.45
C ILE A 270 25.52 -16.47 -0.98
N THR A 271 25.52 -17.35 -1.98
CA THR A 271 25.79 -16.92 -3.34
C THR A 271 24.66 -15.99 -3.81
N MET A 272 25.02 -14.74 -4.04
CA MET A 272 24.14 -13.72 -4.63
C MET A 272 23.88 -14.10 -6.08
N LEU A 273 22.76 -14.76 -6.34
CA LEU A 273 22.40 -15.19 -7.69
C LEU A 273 22.04 -13.96 -8.52
N SER A 274 21.10 -13.14 -8.07
CA SER A 274 20.61 -11.97 -8.82
C SER A 274 20.17 -10.85 -7.88
N SER A 275 20.19 -9.61 -8.39
CA SER A 275 19.53 -8.45 -7.80
C SER A 275 18.62 -7.77 -8.81
N THR A 276 17.43 -7.33 -8.40
CA THR A 276 16.49 -6.64 -9.29
C THR A 276 15.74 -5.54 -8.54
N ASN A 277 15.63 -4.37 -9.17
CA ASN A 277 14.78 -3.27 -8.73
C ASN A 277 13.40 -3.40 -9.37
N VAL A 278 12.36 -3.33 -8.57
CA VAL A 278 10.96 -3.34 -9.04
C VAL A 278 10.39 -1.96 -8.72
N ASN A 279 10.24 -1.12 -9.74
CA ASN A 279 9.67 0.22 -9.57
C ASN A 279 8.27 0.15 -8.93
N ILE A 280 7.80 1.22 -8.30
CA ILE A 280 6.39 1.34 -7.97
C ILE A 280 5.55 1.47 -9.25
N ASN A 281 4.31 1.00 -9.22
CA ASN A 281 3.35 1.30 -10.28
C ASN A 281 2.98 2.79 -10.23
N THR A 282 2.94 3.43 -11.39
CA THR A 282 2.36 4.78 -11.56
C THR A 282 0.93 4.73 -12.07
N THR A 283 0.38 3.53 -12.30
CA THR A 283 -0.99 3.27 -12.72
C THR A 283 -1.58 2.09 -11.94
N ILE A 284 -2.89 2.06 -11.78
CA ILE A 284 -3.66 0.98 -11.17
C ILE A 284 -4.55 0.40 -12.25
N ASN A 285 -4.22 -0.80 -12.75
CA ASN A 285 -4.94 -1.42 -13.85
C ASN A 285 -5.18 -0.48 -15.05
N SER A 286 -4.13 0.22 -15.49
CA SER A 286 -4.15 1.24 -16.56
C SER A 286 -4.84 2.58 -16.23
N TYR A 287 -5.49 2.72 -15.08
CA TYR A 287 -5.97 4.00 -14.58
C TYR A 287 -4.82 4.77 -13.91
N THR A 288 -4.76 6.08 -14.11
CA THR A 288 -3.81 6.97 -13.41
C THR A 288 -4.58 7.74 -12.33
N PRO A 289 -4.48 7.34 -11.05
CA PRO A 289 -5.08 8.07 -9.95
C PRO A 289 -4.65 9.53 -9.88
N LYS A 290 -5.56 10.41 -9.46
CA LYS A 290 -5.24 11.78 -9.05
C LYS A 290 -4.60 11.82 -7.66
N ASN A 291 -5.07 10.95 -6.76
CA ASN A 291 -4.66 10.90 -5.36
C ASN A 291 -3.61 9.81 -5.14
N ASN A 292 -2.41 10.19 -4.70
CA ASN A 292 -1.28 9.27 -4.57
C ASN A 292 -1.42 8.25 -3.43
N LYS A 293 -2.39 8.43 -2.52
CA LYS A 293 -2.73 7.44 -1.49
C LYS A 293 -3.14 6.09 -2.11
N LEU A 294 -3.69 6.08 -3.32
CA LEU A 294 -4.02 4.86 -4.05
C LEU A 294 -2.81 3.98 -4.39
N PHE A 295 -1.57 4.48 -4.27
CA PHE A 295 -0.36 3.69 -4.47
C PHE A 295 0.17 2.99 -3.20
N THR A 296 -0.55 3.10 -2.08
CA THR A 296 -0.19 2.49 -0.78
C THR A 296 -0.73 1.06 -0.64
N SER A 297 -0.25 0.31 0.38
CA SER A 297 -0.52 -1.13 0.58
C SER A 297 -1.98 -1.54 0.79
N GLU A 298 -2.86 -0.60 1.12
CA GLU A 298 -4.31 -0.83 1.15
C GLU A 298 -4.86 -1.07 -0.27
N PHE A 299 -4.22 -0.53 -1.31
CA PHE A 299 -4.73 -0.55 -2.68
C PHE A 299 -3.76 -1.17 -3.70
N ASN A 300 -2.46 -1.19 -3.39
CA ASN A 300 -1.39 -1.63 -4.29
C ASN A 300 -0.22 -2.23 -3.49
N TYR A 301 0.17 -3.47 -3.80
CA TYR A 301 1.21 -4.19 -3.07
C TYR A 301 1.97 -5.21 -3.94
N LEU A 302 3.07 -5.74 -3.41
CA LEU A 302 3.83 -6.82 -4.03
C LEU A 302 3.44 -8.15 -3.40
N TYR A 303 3.12 -9.14 -4.23
CA TYR A 303 2.95 -10.52 -3.81
C TYR A 303 4.09 -11.35 -4.41
N VAL A 304 4.84 -12.02 -3.56
CA VAL A 304 6.03 -12.77 -3.97
C VAL A 304 5.78 -14.24 -3.70
N SER A 305 6.02 -15.11 -4.69
CA SER A 305 5.85 -16.56 -4.56
C SER A 305 7.07 -17.33 -5.07
N ASN A 306 7.30 -18.52 -4.54
CA ASN A 306 8.24 -19.51 -5.07
C ASN A 306 7.56 -20.51 -6.04
N ASN A 307 6.30 -20.25 -6.44
CA ASN A 307 5.49 -21.10 -7.32
C ASN A 307 5.21 -22.52 -6.80
N THR A 308 5.50 -22.78 -5.52
CA THR A 308 5.44 -24.10 -4.87
C THR A 308 4.87 -24.02 -3.45
N GLY A 309 4.13 -22.94 -3.15
CA GLY A 309 3.38 -22.81 -1.90
C GLY A 309 4.02 -21.97 -0.79
N SER A 310 5.21 -21.39 -1.00
CA SER A 310 5.70 -20.32 -0.14
C SER A 310 5.49 -18.98 -0.80
N ASP A 311 4.87 -18.06 -0.08
CA ASP A 311 4.60 -16.71 -0.54
C ASP A 311 4.65 -15.67 0.58
N ILE A 312 4.72 -14.40 0.21
CA ILE A 312 4.65 -13.27 1.15
C ILE A 312 4.08 -12.02 0.46
N LYS A 313 3.27 -11.26 1.20
CA LYS A 313 2.85 -9.89 0.84
C LYS A 313 3.89 -8.88 1.35
N LEU A 314 4.33 -7.98 0.47
CA LEU A 314 5.24 -6.87 0.78
C LEU A 314 4.62 -5.55 0.34
N ASN A 315 4.76 -4.53 1.19
CA ASN A 315 4.22 -3.20 0.96
C ASN A 315 5.30 -2.30 0.32
N TYR A 316 4.93 -1.46 -0.65
CA TYR A 316 5.88 -0.56 -1.32
C TYR A 316 6.45 0.47 -0.35
N GLU A 317 5.59 1.05 0.48
CA GLU A 317 5.94 2.09 1.47
C GLU A 317 6.89 1.62 2.55
N ASP A 318 7.05 0.31 2.75
CA ASP A 318 7.96 -0.26 3.75
C ASP A 318 9.42 -0.34 3.24
N PHE A 319 9.64 -0.22 1.92
CA PHE A 319 10.98 -0.12 1.34
C PHE A 319 11.53 1.31 1.49
N ILE A 320 12.85 1.45 1.65
CA ILE A 320 13.50 2.76 1.60
C ILE A 320 13.16 3.44 0.26
N ASN A 321 12.73 4.71 0.32
CA ASN A 321 12.31 5.52 -0.84
C ASN A 321 11.23 4.88 -1.72
N ASN A 322 10.47 3.90 -1.19
CA ASN A 322 9.49 3.12 -1.93
C ASN A 322 10.10 2.40 -3.15
N GLN A 323 11.37 1.99 -3.05
CA GLN A 323 12.11 1.28 -4.10
C GLN A 323 12.37 -0.18 -3.69
N PRO A 324 11.45 -1.10 -4.05
CA PRO A 324 11.66 -2.52 -3.86
C PRO A 324 12.91 -3.03 -4.56
N ALA A 325 13.78 -3.67 -3.79
CA ALA A 325 14.95 -4.38 -4.28
C ALA A 325 15.00 -5.77 -3.66
N PHE A 326 15.45 -6.75 -4.42
CA PHE A 326 15.49 -8.15 -4.00
C PHE A 326 16.85 -8.77 -4.29
N LYS A 327 17.25 -9.72 -3.44
CA LYS A 327 18.36 -10.62 -3.70
C LYS A 327 17.92 -12.07 -3.66
N ILE A 328 18.50 -12.91 -4.53
CA ILE A 328 18.39 -14.35 -4.38
C ILE A 328 19.70 -14.89 -3.83
N SER A 329 19.55 -15.72 -2.82
CA SER A 329 20.59 -16.29 -2.00
C SER A 329 20.48 -17.81 -2.03
N GLY A 330 21.59 -18.54 -2.09
CA GLY A 330 21.51 -20.00 -1.99
C GLY A 330 22.79 -20.70 -1.53
N SER A 331 22.64 -21.97 -1.20
CA SER A 331 23.70 -22.87 -0.72
C SER A 331 23.67 -24.22 -1.44
N ILE A 332 24.84 -24.85 -1.53
CA ILE A 332 25.00 -26.15 -2.17
C ILE A 332 24.92 -27.23 -1.10
N SER A 333 23.88 -28.04 -1.20
CA SER A 333 23.63 -29.26 -0.43
C SER A 333 22.78 -30.18 -1.31
N VAL A 334 22.49 -31.40 -0.88
CA VAL A 334 21.59 -32.29 -1.63
C VAL A 334 20.24 -31.59 -1.86
N GLY A 335 19.86 -31.45 -3.15
CA GLY A 335 18.69 -30.71 -3.59
C GLY A 335 18.80 -29.18 -3.51
N CYS A 336 19.98 -28.63 -3.19
CA CYS A 336 20.28 -27.21 -3.00
C CYS A 336 19.35 -26.51 -1.98
N ALA A 337 19.64 -25.25 -1.64
CA ALA A 337 18.67 -24.40 -0.96
C ALA A 337 18.76 -22.99 -1.52
N THR A 338 17.61 -22.36 -1.75
CA THR A 338 17.55 -20.97 -2.22
C THR A 338 16.54 -20.18 -1.40
N LYS A 339 16.72 -18.87 -1.35
CA LYS A 339 15.82 -17.92 -0.70
C LYS A 339 15.85 -16.59 -1.44
N LEU A 340 14.68 -16.03 -1.71
CA LEU A 340 14.54 -14.64 -2.13
C LEU A 340 14.42 -13.76 -0.90
N ILE A 341 15.19 -12.70 -0.82
CA ILE A 341 15.22 -11.80 0.35
C ILE A 341 15.00 -10.37 -0.13
N PRO A 342 14.00 -9.65 0.40
CA PRO A 342 13.84 -8.24 0.12
C PRO A 342 14.94 -7.45 0.82
N LEU A 343 15.53 -6.50 0.10
CA LEU A 343 16.55 -5.59 0.60
C LEU A 343 15.89 -4.31 1.09
N ASN A 344 16.41 -3.70 2.16
CA ASN A 344 15.99 -2.40 2.68
C ASN A 344 14.48 -2.33 3.03
N TYR A 345 13.89 -3.49 3.32
CA TYR A 345 12.49 -3.62 3.71
C TYR A 345 12.30 -3.30 5.20
N LYS A 346 11.12 -2.79 5.56
CA LYS A 346 10.82 -2.21 6.89
C LYS A 346 11.76 -1.06 7.27
N LYS A 347 12.18 -0.26 6.28
CA LYS A 347 13.06 0.92 6.43
C LYS A 347 14.38 0.62 7.16
N LEU A 348 14.86 -0.62 7.11
CA LEU A 348 16.09 -1.00 7.78
C LEU A 348 17.31 -0.51 6.97
N ASP A 349 17.83 0.67 7.30
CA ASP A 349 19.04 1.26 6.70
C ASP A 349 20.23 1.17 7.66
N THR A 350 21.17 0.27 7.39
CA THR A 350 22.46 0.18 8.08
C THR A 350 23.49 -0.13 7.01
N THR A 351 23.93 0.92 6.35
CA THR A 351 25.16 0.95 5.57
C THR A 351 26.33 0.45 6.43
N ALA A 352 26.65 -0.83 6.32
CA ALA A 352 27.93 -1.38 6.76
C ALA A 352 28.64 -2.15 5.64
N GLU A 353 27.94 -2.89 4.77
CA GLU A 353 28.64 -3.83 3.87
C GLU A 353 27.98 -4.00 2.49
N GLY A 354 27.68 -2.92 1.78
CA GLY A 354 27.49 -2.94 0.31
C GLY A 354 26.38 -3.83 -0.30
N MET A 355 25.60 -4.57 0.50
CA MET A 355 24.62 -5.56 0.02
C MET A 355 23.16 -5.17 0.29
N GLY A 356 22.91 -4.00 0.87
CA GLY A 356 21.61 -3.64 1.44
C GLY A 356 21.24 -4.55 2.61
N ASN A 357 20.54 -4.04 3.62
CA ASN A 357 20.17 -4.90 4.72
C ASN A 357 19.10 -5.88 4.29
N SER A 358 19.30 -7.13 4.66
CA SER A 358 18.42 -8.21 4.26
C SER A 358 17.80 -8.84 5.49
N LEU A 359 16.54 -8.52 5.74
CA LEU A 359 15.76 -9.21 6.75
C LEU A 359 15.36 -10.58 6.20
N PHE A 360 16.17 -11.60 6.49
CA PHE A 360 15.91 -12.99 6.11
C PHE A 360 14.51 -13.48 6.54
N THR A 361 13.95 -12.92 7.61
CA THR A 361 12.59 -13.22 8.08
C THR A 361 11.51 -12.87 7.06
N TYR A 362 11.68 -11.81 6.27
CA TYR A 362 10.71 -11.37 5.25
C TYR A 362 11.04 -11.94 3.86
N GLY A 363 11.89 -12.96 3.78
CA GLY A 363 12.23 -13.63 2.53
C GLY A 363 11.39 -14.89 2.28
N VAL A 364 11.21 -15.23 1.01
CA VAL A 364 10.51 -16.45 0.57
C VAL A 364 11.53 -17.56 0.35
N ASN A 365 11.35 -18.69 1.02
CA ASN A 365 12.19 -19.87 0.79
C ASN A 365 11.86 -20.50 -0.57
N GLY A 366 12.89 -20.85 -1.33
CA GLY A 366 12.74 -21.62 -2.55
C GLY A 366 12.52 -23.10 -2.25
N SER A 367 11.92 -23.80 -3.20
CA SER A 367 11.79 -25.26 -3.13
C SER A 367 13.13 -25.97 -3.30
N LYS A 368 13.20 -27.19 -2.75
CA LYS A 368 14.29 -28.12 -3.04
C LYS A 368 14.26 -28.52 -4.52
N TYR A 369 15.44 -28.60 -5.12
CA TYR A 369 15.63 -29.14 -6.45
C TYR A 369 15.55 -30.68 -6.41
N PRO A 370 15.03 -31.33 -7.48
CA PRO A 370 14.82 -32.77 -7.49
C PRO A 370 16.11 -33.55 -7.29
N THR A 371 16.03 -34.66 -6.56
CA THR A 371 17.07 -35.69 -6.61
C THR A 371 16.75 -36.68 -7.72
N LEU A 372 17.78 -37.23 -8.35
CA LEU A 372 17.65 -38.06 -9.54
C LEU A 372 17.94 -39.51 -9.17
N ALA A 373 17.11 -40.42 -9.67
CA ALA A 373 17.30 -41.85 -9.49
C ALA A 373 18.36 -42.39 -10.46
N TRP A 374 19.11 -43.41 -10.04
CA TRP A 374 19.97 -44.23 -10.91
C TRP A 374 19.87 -45.71 -10.52
N VAL A 375 20.42 -46.59 -11.39
CA VAL A 375 20.29 -48.05 -11.32
C VAL A 375 20.74 -48.66 -9.97
N GLY A 376 21.63 -47.99 -9.23
CA GLY A 376 22.14 -48.45 -7.94
C GLY A 376 21.27 -48.10 -6.73
N ASP A 377 20.32 -47.15 -6.83
CA ASP A 377 19.56 -46.68 -5.66
C ASP A 377 18.19 -46.05 -6.00
N ALA A 378 17.46 -46.62 -6.96
CA ALA A 378 16.17 -46.07 -7.39
C ALA A 378 15.10 -46.02 -6.26
N TYR A 379 15.19 -46.89 -5.27
CA TYR A 379 14.17 -47.04 -4.22
C TYR A 379 14.40 -46.12 -2.99
N THR A 380 15.65 -45.95 -2.51
CA THR A 380 15.95 -45.08 -1.36
C THR A 380 15.86 -43.60 -1.74
N ASN A 381 16.23 -43.24 -2.97
CA ASN A 381 16.06 -41.89 -3.51
C ASN A 381 14.58 -41.50 -3.66
N TRP A 382 13.72 -42.44 -4.05
CA TRP A 382 12.27 -42.22 -4.08
C TRP A 382 11.71 -42.01 -2.67
N LEU A 383 12.11 -42.84 -1.69
CA LEU A 383 11.66 -42.70 -0.31
C LEU A 383 12.14 -41.37 0.31
N THR A 384 13.38 -40.94 0.07
CA THR A 384 13.94 -39.70 0.63
C THR A 384 13.27 -38.44 0.09
N GLN A 385 12.90 -38.42 -1.20
CA GLN A 385 12.18 -37.29 -1.81
C GLN A 385 10.72 -37.21 -1.38
N ASN A 386 10.09 -38.35 -1.09
CA ASN A 386 8.68 -38.41 -0.70
C ASN A 386 8.47 -38.40 0.83
N ALA A 387 9.48 -38.75 1.65
CA ALA A 387 9.37 -38.87 3.12
C ALA A 387 9.67 -37.59 3.92
N ILE A 388 10.29 -36.55 3.34
CA ILE A 388 10.44 -35.23 3.99
C ILE A 388 9.11 -34.45 3.86
N ASN A 389 8.03 -35.06 4.35
CA ASN A 389 6.66 -34.53 4.34
C ASN A 389 5.99 -34.57 5.72
N LEU A 390 6.72 -34.87 6.80
CA LEU A 390 6.15 -35.01 8.14
C LEU A 390 6.67 -33.99 9.17
N GLY A 391 7.42 -32.96 8.76
CA GLY A 391 8.27 -32.21 9.69
C GLY A 391 8.05 -30.71 9.88
N THR A 392 7.22 -30.02 9.09
CA THR A 392 7.10 -28.54 9.19
C THR A 392 5.72 -27.94 8.92
N SER A 393 4.68 -28.76 8.75
CA SER A 393 3.31 -28.27 8.48
C SER A 393 2.49 -27.91 9.72
N PHE A 394 3.13 -27.60 10.85
CA PHE A 394 2.42 -27.32 12.11
C PHE A 394 2.79 -26.03 12.86
N VAL A 395 3.45 -25.04 12.24
CA VAL A 395 3.78 -23.77 12.95
C VAL A 395 3.47 -22.46 12.19
N SER A 396 2.56 -22.43 11.21
CA SER A 396 2.07 -21.11 10.74
C SER A 396 0.62 -21.00 10.30
N SER A 397 -0.16 -22.08 10.36
CA SER A 397 -1.60 -22.06 10.01
C SER A 397 -2.53 -22.11 11.23
N GLY A 398 -2.01 -21.78 12.42
CA GLY A 398 -2.71 -21.99 13.69
C GLY A 398 -2.50 -20.86 14.69
N MET A 399 -3.14 -19.72 14.45
CA MET A 399 -3.53 -18.82 15.54
C MET A 399 -4.96 -18.33 15.30
N SER A 400 -5.89 -19.28 15.21
CA SER A 400 -7.30 -19.05 15.47
C SER A 400 -7.63 -19.50 16.90
N VAL A 401 -8.01 -18.51 17.72
CA VAL A 401 -8.95 -18.61 18.86
C VAL A 401 -8.59 -19.55 20.02
N LEU A 402 -8.03 -18.99 21.10
CA LEU A 402 -8.26 -19.38 22.51
C LEU A 402 -7.83 -18.17 23.38
N GLY A 403 -8.65 -17.46 24.17
CA GLY A 403 -10.08 -17.52 24.42
C GLY A 403 -10.44 -16.49 25.51
N SER A 404 -11.60 -15.85 25.38
CA SER A 404 -12.43 -15.54 26.55
C SER A 404 -13.89 -15.37 26.10
N ALA A 405 -14.68 -16.35 26.53
CA ALA A 405 -16.12 -16.33 26.71
C ALA A 405 -17.03 -16.39 25.46
N PHE A 406 -17.33 -17.64 25.11
CA PHE A 406 -18.72 -18.07 25.01
C PHE A 406 -19.53 -17.56 26.21
N THR A 407 -20.25 -16.46 26.06
CA THR A 407 -21.51 -16.24 26.77
C THR A 407 -22.49 -15.66 25.79
N GLY A 408 -23.43 -16.50 25.37
CA GLY A 408 -24.55 -16.07 24.54
C GLY A 408 -25.25 -14.89 25.20
N ASN A 409 -25.33 -13.79 24.46
CA ASN A 409 -26.38 -12.82 24.65
C ASN A 409 -26.73 -12.17 23.30
N PRO A 410 -27.78 -12.65 22.62
CA PRO A 410 -28.43 -11.91 21.56
C PRO A 410 -29.42 -10.97 22.24
N LEU A 411 -29.14 -9.65 22.30
CA LEU A 411 -30.15 -8.57 22.26
C LEU A 411 -29.54 -7.21 22.67
N TYR A 412 -29.94 -6.18 21.92
CA TYR A 412 -29.70 -4.73 22.07
C TYR A 412 -28.26 -4.26 21.68
N ALA A 413 -28.04 -3.33 20.75
CA ALA A 413 -28.81 -2.13 20.46
C ALA A 413 -28.83 -1.75 18.97
N MET A 414 -30.03 -1.38 18.55
CA MET A 414 -30.42 -0.78 17.28
C MET A 414 -29.93 0.68 17.26
N GLY A 415 -29.16 1.09 16.24
CA GLY A 415 -28.76 2.49 16.08
C GLY A 415 -27.72 2.75 14.97
N GLY A 416 -28.18 3.02 13.75
CA GLY A 416 -27.42 3.77 12.73
C GLY A 416 -26.65 2.95 11.69
N LEU A 417 -26.84 3.33 10.43
CA LEU A 417 -26.43 2.66 9.18
C LEU A 417 -24.90 2.74 8.90
N PHE A 418 -24.03 2.39 9.86
CA PHE A 418 -22.56 2.51 9.71
C PHE A 418 -21.75 1.23 10.02
N ASP A 419 -22.39 0.11 10.33
CA ASP A 419 -21.72 -1.09 10.89
C ASP A 419 -21.52 -2.27 9.92
N ILE A 420 -21.74 -2.08 8.61
CA ILE A 420 -21.51 -3.11 7.58
C ILE A 420 -20.02 -3.16 7.16
N THR A 421 -19.28 -2.07 7.33
CA THR A 421 -17.88 -1.90 6.91
C THR A 421 -16.90 -2.72 7.76
N ASN A 422 -17.12 -2.81 9.07
CA ASN A 422 -16.19 -3.51 9.97
C ASN A 422 -16.26 -5.04 9.89
N LYS A 423 -17.41 -5.60 9.46
CA LYS A 423 -17.58 -7.06 9.37
C LYS A 423 -17.10 -7.65 8.04
N LEU A 424 -17.23 -6.91 6.93
CA LEU A 424 -16.70 -7.36 5.63
C LEU A 424 -15.16 -7.27 5.54
N GLY A 425 -14.57 -6.21 6.09
CA GLY A 425 -13.11 -5.99 6.05
C GLY A 425 -12.31 -7.08 6.77
N GLN A 426 -12.82 -7.59 7.90
CA GLN A 426 -12.20 -8.70 8.63
C GLN A 426 -12.33 -10.04 7.87
N LEU A 427 -13.48 -10.31 7.25
CA LEU A 427 -13.71 -11.53 6.46
C LEU A 427 -12.85 -11.59 5.19
N ARG A 428 -12.57 -10.44 4.55
CA ARG A 428 -11.77 -10.38 3.30
C ARG A 428 -10.26 -10.35 3.56
N GLN A 429 -9.78 -9.78 4.66
CA GLN A 429 -8.37 -9.91 5.07
C GLN A 429 -7.94 -11.37 5.26
N HIS A 430 -8.88 -12.25 5.63
CA HIS A 430 -8.66 -13.70 5.69
C HIS A 430 -8.60 -14.40 4.31
N GLN A 431 -9.06 -13.76 3.23
CA GLN A 431 -8.91 -14.23 1.84
C GLN A 431 -7.68 -13.65 1.14
N LEU A 432 -7.12 -12.52 1.63
CA LEU A 432 -5.90 -11.89 1.10
C LEU A 432 -4.61 -12.58 1.55
N VAL A 433 -4.69 -13.37 2.62
CA VAL A 433 -3.69 -14.40 2.89
C VAL A 433 -3.99 -15.51 1.90
N SER A 434 -3.04 -15.72 0.98
CA SER A 434 -2.98 -16.83 0.02
C SER A 434 -3.78 -18.04 0.50
N ASP A 435 -4.83 -18.39 -0.26
CA ASP A 435 -5.48 -19.70 -0.24
C ASP A 435 -4.43 -20.71 -0.75
N THR A 436 -3.43 -20.95 0.10
CA THR A 436 -2.12 -21.57 -0.16
C THR A 436 -2.25 -23.04 -0.56
N GLY A 437 -3.45 -23.51 -0.98
CA GLY A 437 -3.78 -24.90 -1.17
C GLY A 437 -4.78 -25.21 -2.29
N GLN A 438 -5.03 -24.34 -3.26
CA GLN A 438 -5.76 -24.77 -4.48
C GLN A 438 -4.82 -25.49 -5.46
N GLY A 439 -4.59 -26.78 -5.19
CA GLY A 439 -3.78 -27.69 -6.01
C GLY A 439 -2.49 -28.13 -5.31
N SER A 440 -2.16 -29.42 -5.40
CA SER A 440 -1.06 -30.10 -4.68
C SER A 440 0.24 -29.28 -4.58
N LEU A 441 0.69 -29.04 -3.34
CA LEU A 441 1.85 -28.21 -2.98
C LEU A 441 3.22 -28.85 -3.26
N ASN A 442 3.26 -30.13 -3.65
CA ASN A 442 4.51 -30.88 -3.77
C ASN A 442 4.63 -31.58 -5.11
N ASN A 443 4.80 -30.79 -6.16
CA ASN A 443 5.26 -31.30 -7.45
C ASN A 443 6.58 -30.61 -7.83
N GLY A 444 7.62 -30.81 -7.01
CA GLY A 444 8.97 -30.31 -7.31
C GLY A 444 9.40 -30.67 -8.74
N ASP A 445 9.08 -31.88 -9.19
CA ASP A 445 9.35 -32.37 -10.55
C ASP A 445 8.51 -31.68 -11.63
N LEU A 446 7.25 -31.34 -11.34
CA LEU A 446 6.38 -30.62 -12.29
C LEU A 446 6.82 -29.16 -12.44
N THR A 447 7.09 -28.49 -11.32
CA THR A 447 7.62 -27.12 -11.31
C THR A 447 9.00 -27.07 -11.95
N PHE A 448 9.80 -28.12 -11.74
CA PHE A 448 11.09 -28.31 -12.39
C PHE A 448 10.95 -28.45 -13.91
N SER A 449 10.15 -29.42 -14.38
CA SER A 449 9.94 -29.69 -15.81
C SER A 449 9.26 -28.54 -16.54
N SER A 450 8.41 -27.77 -15.84
CA SER A 450 7.76 -26.57 -16.37
C SER A 450 8.67 -25.32 -16.37
N LYS A 451 9.92 -25.41 -15.91
CA LYS A 451 10.86 -24.28 -15.77
C LYS A 451 10.33 -23.14 -14.88
N LYS A 452 9.55 -23.49 -13.84
CA LYS A 452 8.96 -22.54 -12.87
C LYS A 452 9.57 -22.63 -11.48
N MET A 453 10.71 -23.31 -11.35
CA MET A 453 11.46 -23.43 -10.10
C MET A 453 12.32 -22.18 -9.89
N ASN A 454 11.65 -21.05 -9.77
CA ASN A 454 12.18 -19.69 -9.66
C ASN A 454 11.29 -18.89 -8.70
N PHE A 455 11.57 -17.61 -8.52
CA PHE A 455 10.70 -16.72 -7.74
C PHE A 455 9.91 -15.82 -8.67
N THR A 456 8.66 -15.59 -8.35
CA THR A 456 7.76 -14.75 -9.13
C THR A 456 7.19 -13.65 -8.26
N ILE A 457 7.35 -12.40 -8.70
CA ILE A 457 6.76 -11.22 -8.09
C ILE A 457 5.55 -10.80 -8.92
N TYR A 458 4.39 -10.79 -8.28
CA TYR A 458 3.15 -10.28 -8.81
C TYR A 458 2.92 -8.87 -8.26
N ARG A 459 2.69 -7.91 -9.14
CA ARG A 459 2.30 -6.55 -8.75
C ARG A 459 0.78 -6.50 -8.65
N MET A 460 0.28 -6.47 -7.42
CA MET A 460 -1.14 -6.55 -7.11
C MET A 460 -1.74 -5.16 -6.94
N SER A 461 -2.93 -4.93 -7.48
CA SER A 461 -3.72 -3.73 -7.14
C SER A 461 -5.21 -4.05 -7.14
N ILE A 462 -6.01 -3.13 -6.62
CA ILE A 462 -7.46 -3.13 -6.81
C ILE A 462 -7.82 -2.99 -8.30
N LYS A 463 -9.05 -3.39 -8.66
CA LYS A 463 -9.60 -3.17 -10.01
C LYS A 463 -9.79 -1.69 -10.29
N GLU A 464 -9.74 -1.33 -11.57
CA GLU A 464 -9.95 0.04 -12.05
C GLU A 464 -11.27 0.66 -11.58
N GLU A 465 -12.35 -0.13 -11.50
CA GLU A 465 -13.66 0.33 -11.04
C GLU A 465 -13.61 0.87 -9.60
N TYR A 466 -12.97 0.12 -8.69
CA TYR A 466 -12.80 0.52 -7.29
C TYR A 466 -11.81 1.69 -7.19
N ALA A 467 -10.74 1.67 -7.98
CA ALA A 467 -9.77 2.77 -8.02
C ALA A 467 -10.45 4.10 -8.36
N LYS A 468 -11.33 4.13 -9.38
CA LYS A 468 -12.08 5.35 -9.76
C LYS A 468 -13.06 5.81 -8.68
N ILE A 469 -13.74 4.88 -8.00
CA ILE A 469 -14.68 5.20 -6.93
C ILE A 469 -13.94 5.82 -5.74
N ILE A 470 -12.86 5.18 -5.31
CA ILE A 470 -12.04 5.62 -4.17
C ILE A 470 -11.31 6.93 -4.49
N ASP A 471 -10.80 7.09 -5.72
CA ASP A 471 -10.11 8.32 -6.13
C ASP A 471 -11.06 9.53 -6.08
N LYS A 472 -12.31 9.37 -6.54
CA LYS A 472 -13.35 10.40 -6.41
C LYS A 472 -13.72 10.68 -4.96
N TYR A 473 -13.77 9.64 -4.13
CA TYR A 473 -14.01 9.80 -2.69
C TYR A 473 -12.92 10.65 -2.04
N PHE A 474 -11.65 10.40 -2.37
CA PHE A 474 -10.52 11.21 -1.88
C PHE A 474 -10.52 12.63 -2.44
N ASP A 475 -10.94 12.84 -3.68
CA ASP A 475 -11.08 14.19 -4.28
C ASP A 475 -12.13 15.03 -3.54
N MET A 476 -13.20 14.40 -3.03
CA MET A 476 -14.26 15.09 -2.29
C MET A 476 -13.93 15.28 -0.80
N PHE A 477 -13.43 14.24 -0.14
CA PHE A 477 -13.34 14.18 1.33
C PHE A 477 -11.92 14.14 1.88
N GLY A 478 -10.90 14.20 1.01
CA GLY A 478 -9.51 14.08 1.41
C GLY A 478 -9.17 12.71 2.01
N TYR A 479 -8.11 12.67 2.80
CA TYR A 479 -7.62 11.45 3.43
C TYR A 479 -7.96 11.41 4.91
N LYS A 480 -8.04 10.21 5.45
CA LYS A 480 -7.96 9.98 6.89
C LYS A 480 -6.55 10.29 7.39
N VAL A 481 -6.48 11.11 8.44
CA VAL A 481 -5.22 11.60 9.01
C VAL A 481 -5.03 11.10 10.45
N ASN A 482 -6.03 11.27 11.32
CA ASN A 482 -6.03 10.80 12.71
C ASN A 482 -4.84 11.31 13.57
N ILE A 483 -4.49 12.59 13.46
CA ILE A 483 -3.43 13.19 14.28
C ILE A 483 -3.86 14.53 14.87
N VAL A 484 -3.19 14.94 15.95
CA VAL A 484 -3.36 16.28 16.53
C VAL A 484 -2.52 17.29 15.74
N LYS A 485 -3.17 18.22 15.05
CA LYS A 485 -2.51 19.28 14.26
C LYS A 485 -3.44 20.47 14.06
N LEU A 486 -2.93 21.51 13.41
CA LEU A 486 -3.79 22.56 12.85
C LEU A 486 -4.54 22.00 11.63
N PRO A 487 -5.88 22.16 11.55
CA PRO A 487 -6.65 21.67 10.42
C PRO A 487 -6.33 22.45 9.14
N ASN A 488 -6.24 21.75 8.02
CA ASN A 488 -5.95 22.34 6.72
C ASN A 488 -7.21 22.87 6.03
N ILE A 489 -7.48 24.16 6.22
CA ILE A 489 -8.68 24.83 5.69
C ILE A 489 -8.47 25.52 4.34
N THR A 490 -7.23 25.77 3.91
CA THR A 490 -6.91 26.58 2.71
C THR A 490 -5.89 25.94 1.77
N GLY A 491 -5.44 24.72 2.06
CA GLY A 491 -4.36 24.08 1.32
C GLY A 491 -4.70 23.63 -0.11
N ARG A 492 -5.91 23.89 -0.60
CA ARG A 492 -6.35 23.54 -1.95
C ARG A 492 -6.94 24.73 -2.69
N THR A 493 -6.96 24.67 -4.02
CA THR A 493 -7.38 25.81 -4.86
C THR A 493 -8.88 26.07 -4.86
N ASN A 494 -9.72 25.04 -4.82
CA ASN A 494 -11.18 25.20 -4.96
C ASN A 494 -11.97 24.77 -3.72
N TRP A 495 -11.56 23.70 -3.03
CA TRP A 495 -12.21 23.30 -1.78
C TRP A 495 -11.29 22.54 -0.82
N ASN A 496 -11.56 22.66 0.47
CA ASN A 496 -11.00 21.84 1.53
C ASN A 496 -12.12 21.17 2.32
N TYR A 497 -12.20 19.85 2.29
CA TYR A 497 -12.93 19.10 3.31
C TYR A 497 -12.10 19.00 4.59
N VAL A 498 -12.73 19.23 5.74
CA VAL A 498 -12.13 19.10 7.06
C VAL A 498 -13.13 18.47 8.02
N LYS A 499 -12.69 17.42 8.73
CA LYS A 499 -13.41 16.81 9.85
C LYS A 499 -12.48 16.62 11.05
N THR A 500 -12.94 17.06 12.21
CA THR A 500 -12.18 17.04 13.46
C THR A 500 -12.92 16.27 14.56
N ILE A 501 -12.22 15.99 15.66
CA ILE A 501 -12.82 15.58 16.93
C ILE A 501 -12.41 16.64 17.95
N ASP A 502 -13.41 17.20 18.62
CA ASP A 502 -13.24 18.29 19.59
C ASP A 502 -12.43 19.47 19.01
N CYS A 503 -12.98 20.08 17.96
CA CYS A 503 -12.40 21.24 17.29
C CYS A 503 -11.98 22.33 18.29
N ASN A 504 -10.70 22.69 18.25
CA ASN A 504 -10.11 23.68 19.15
C ASN A 504 -9.95 25.02 18.42
N VAL A 505 -10.99 25.85 18.51
CA VAL A 505 -11.03 27.20 17.94
C VAL A 505 -11.37 28.21 19.02
N GLU A 506 -10.70 29.36 18.97
CA GLU A 506 -10.99 30.53 19.79
C GLU A 506 -11.38 31.73 18.90
N GLY A 507 -12.09 32.69 19.47
CA GLY A 507 -12.46 33.93 18.79
C GLY A 507 -13.23 34.82 19.75
N ASP A 508 -13.14 36.14 19.55
CA ASP A 508 -13.91 37.12 20.30
C ASP A 508 -15.34 37.21 19.75
N ILE A 509 -16.12 36.15 20.00
CA ILE A 509 -17.46 35.93 19.44
C ILE A 509 -18.38 35.32 20.51
N PRO A 510 -19.72 35.41 20.36
CA PRO A 510 -20.65 34.79 21.29
C PRO A 510 -20.39 33.29 21.46
N GLN A 511 -20.43 32.81 22.72
CA GLN A 511 -20.08 31.43 23.07
C GLN A 511 -20.92 30.39 22.32
N GLN A 512 -22.21 30.65 22.10
CA GLN A 512 -23.10 29.76 21.35
C GLN A 512 -22.68 29.64 19.88
N HIS A 513 -22.25 30.74 19.26
CA HIS A 513 -21.76 30.72 17.87
C HIS A 513 -20.42 29.99 17.77
N LEU A 514 -19.54 30.18 18.75
CA LEU A 514 -18.27 29.44 18.81
C LEU A 514 -18.52 27.93 18.93
N GLN A 515 -19.52 27.51 19.71
CA GLN A 515 -19.90 26.10 19.82
C GLN A 515 -20.45 25.54 18.50
N LEU A 516 -21.29 26.29 17.78
CA LEU A 516 -21.78 25.89 16.46
C LEU A 516 -20.65 25.73 15.44
N ILE A 517 -19.67 26.64 15.44
CA ILE A 517 -18.48 26.52 14.56
C ILE A 517 -17.68 25.26 14.91
N ARG A 518 -17.48 24.96 16.20
CA ARG A 518 -16.80 23.72 16.61
C ARG A 518 -17.58 22.48 16.16
N GLN A 519 -18.90 22.50 16.28
CA GLN A 519 -19.77 21.41 15.82
C GLN A 519 -19.73 21.24 14.30
N MET A 520 -19.70 22.32 13.52
CA MET A 520 -19.52 22.28 12.07
C MET A 520 -18.27 21.48 11.69
N PHE A 521 -17.11 21.81 12.27
CA PHE A 521 -15.88 21.05 12.01
C PHE A 521 -15.89 19.63 12.56
N ASN A 522 -16.58 19.37 13.69
CA ASN A 522 -16.70 18.02 14.24
C ASN A 522 -17.58 17.11 13.37
N ASN A 523 -18.64 17.66 12.77
CA ASN A 523 -19.52 16.94 11.85
C ASN A 523 -18.89 16.75 10.46
N GLY A 524 -17.94 17.61 10.11
CA GLY A 524 -17.25 17.62 8.83
C GLY A 524 -17.88 18.62 7.86
N VAL A 525 -17.05 19.48 7.27
CA VAL A 525 -17.49 20.57 6.39
C VAL A 525 -16.58 20.66 5.16
N THR A 526 -17.18 20.93 4.00
CA THR A 526 -16.46 21.36 2.80
C THR A 526 -16.43 22.88 2.75
N LEU A 527 -15.22 23.43 2.83
CA LEU A 527 -14.93 24.86 2.67
C LEU A 527 -14.58 25.14 1.22
N TRP A 528 -15.45 25.87 0.53
CA TRP A 528 -15.30 26.24 -0.87
C TRP A 528 -14.62 27.61 -1.01
N HIS A 529 -13.55 27.68 -1.80
CA HIS A 529 -12.74 28.88 -2.03
C HIS A 529 -13.18 29.66 -3.26
N ASN A 530 -14.00 29.03 -4.11
CA ASN A 530 -14.56 29.66 -5.29
C ASN A 530 -16.09 29.50 -5.34
N ALA A 531 -16.78 30.60 -5.14
CA ALA A 531 -18.24 30.62 -5.10
C ALA A 531 -18.91 30.37 -6.45
N SER A 532 -18.22 30.55 -7.59
CA SER A 532 -18.82 30.25 -8.90
C SER A 532 -18.91 28.76 -9.18
N HIS A 533 -18.08 27.94 -8.51
CA HIS A 533 -17.97 26.50 -8.72
C HIS A 533 -18.34 25.70 -7.45
N MET A 534 -19.10 26.31 -6.54
CA MET A 534 -19.60 25.59 -5.37
C MET A 534 -20.42 24.37 -5.82
N TYR A 535 -20.17 23.23 -5.19
CA TYR A 535 -20.72 21.91 -5.55
C TYR A 535 -20.16 21.26 -6.82
N ASP A 536 -19.25 21.90 -7.55
CA ASP A 536 -18.62 21.34 -8.74
C ASP A 536 -17.26 20.70 -8.44
N TYR A 537 -17.29 19.41 -8.10
CA TYR A 537 -16.09 18.58 -7.89
C TYR A 537 -15.38 18.16 -9.20
N SER A 538 -15.86 18.59 -10.37
CA SER A 538 -15.13 18.35 -11.63
C SER A 538 -13.94 19.30 -11.83
N GLN A 539 -13.90 20.41 -11.09
CA GLN A 539 -12.81 21.38 -11.15
C GLN A 539 -11.50 20.81 -10.60
N SER A 540 -10.36 21.33 -11.07
CA SER A 540 -9.05 20.93 -10.52
C SER A 540 -8.89 21.43 -9.09
N ASN A 541 -8.52 20.57 -8.14
CA ASN A 541 -8.32 20.97 -6.75
C ASN A 541 -6.87 20.78 -6.29
N ASN A 542 -5.96 21.55 -6.90
CA ASN A 542 -4.52 21.43 -6.70
C ASN A 542 -4.09 21.92 -5.32
N ILE A 543 -2.93 21.48 -4.84
CA ILE A 543 -2.32 21.95 -3.59
C ILE A 543 -1.83 23.40 -3.79
N VAL A 544 -2.14 24.27 -2.83
CA VAL A 544 -1.63 25.65 -2.77
C VAL A 544 -0.43 25.67 -1.82
N SER A 545 0.72 26.12 -2.33
CA SER A 545 2.00 26.19 -1.61
C SER A 545 2.07 27.33 -0.62
#